data_AF-A0A139SP10-F1
#
_entry.id   AF-A0A139SP10-F1
#
_cell.length_a   1.000
_cell.length_b   1.000
_cell.length_c   1.000
_cell.angle_alpha   90.00
_cell.angle_beta   90.00
_cell.angle_gamma   90.00
#
_symmetry.space_group_name_H-M   'P 1'
#
loop_
_entity.id
_entity.type
_entity.pdbx_description
1 polymer ?
#
loop_
_entity_poly.entity_id
_entity_poly.type
_entity_poly.pdbx_seq_one_letter_code
_entity_poly.pdbx_strand_id
1 'polypeptide(L)'
;MIAGFFALSGCVSQTIDPVKINPTSPPEICMIENATKKVRQGFTDTYRAALQEKGFTVKQLPPASNPSDCHLSTQYIAQWKWNLTIYMSYVEIKVYEDGRMIGKALYDARIAGLDKYINAEDKIREMVNELFPQTPKTTQ
;
A
#
# COMPACT_ATOMS: atom_id res chain seq x y z
N MET A 1 43.13 20.10 8.93
CA MET A 1 42.01 19.91 8.00
C MET A 1 41.38 18.55 8.28
N ILE A 2 40.24 18.52 8.96
CA ILE A 2 39.49 17.28 9.19
C ILE A 2 38.47 17.20 8.04
N ALA A 3 38.73 16.29 7.10
CA ALA A 3 37.81 16.01 6.00
C ALA A 3 36.59 15.26 6.58
N GLY A 4 35.52 16.00 6.84
CA GLY A 4 34.22 15.43 7.21
C GLY A 4 33.59 14.78 5.99
N PHE A 5 33.69 13.45 5.90
CA PHE A 5 32.95 12.65 4.93
C PHE A 5 31.49 12.56 5.41
N PHE A 6 30.65 13.51 4.99
CA PHE A 6 29.19 13.38 5.13
C PHE A 6 28.72 12.25 4.22
N ALA A 7 28.63 11.04 4.77
CA ALA A 7 27.89 9.96 4.14
C ALA A 7 26.42 10.40 4.06
N LEU A 8 25.94 10.66 2.85
CA LEU A 8 24.51 10.85 2.57
C LEU A 8 23.80 9.51 2.82
N SER A 9 23.46 9.22 4.07
CA SER A 9 22.55 8.13 4.41
C SER A 9 21.15 8.54 3.94
N GLY A 10 20.77 8.06 2.76
CA GLY A 10 19.42 8.16 2.28
C GLY A 10 18.46 7.42 3.20
N CYS A 11 17.51 8.12 3.83
CA CYS A 11 16.56 7.49 4.74
C CYS A 11 15.39 6.87 3.94
N VAL A 12 15.03 5.63 4.25
CA VAL A 12 13.73 5.05 3.89
C VAL A 12 12.70 5.56 4.89
N SER A 13 11.54 6.02 4.43
CA SER A 13 10.44 6.40 5.31
C SER A 13 9.20 5.53 5.09
N GLN A 14 8.54 5.17 6.19
CA GLN A 14 7.24 4.54 6.23
C GLN A 14 6.33 5.33 7.16
N THR A 15 5.08 5.55 6.75
CA THR A 15 4.06 6.20 7.56
C THR A 15 2.74 5.49 7.33
N ILE A 16 2.14 4.98 8.41
CA ILE A 16 0.89 4.24 8.34
C ILE A 16 -0.10 4.83 9.34
N ASP A 17 -1.24 5.25 8.81
CA ASP A 17 -2.45 5.67 9.51
C ASP A 17 -3.44 4.50 9.45
N PRO A 18 -3.55 3.67 10.51
CA PRO A 18 -4.33 2.44 10.47
C PRO A 18 -5.83 2.70 10.35
N VAL A 19 -6.52 1.80 9.65
CA VAL A 19 -7.97 1.84 9.47
C VAL A 19 -8.67 1.35 10.74
N LYS A 20 -9.71 2.08 11.15
CA LYS A 20 -10.66 1.63 12.18
C LYS A 20 -11.90 1.07 11.48
N ILE A 21 -11.92 -0.25 11.26
CA ILE A 21 -13.04 -0.91 10.58
C ILE A 21 -14.10 -1.31 11.59
N ASN A 22 -15.37 -1.07 11.24
CA ASN A 22 -16.48 -1.62 11.98
C ASN A 22 -16.66 -3.12 11.63
N PRO A 23 -16.53 -4.05 12.60
CA PRO A 23 -16.56 -5.49 12.35
C PRO A 23 -17.93 -6.04 11.87
N THR A 24 -18.96 -5.19 11.79
CA THR A 24 -20.33 -5.60 11.44
C THR A 24 -20.68 -5.35 9.96
N SER A 25 -19.85 -4.65 9.20
CA SER A 25 -20.11 -4.38 7.77
C SER A 25 -19.73 -5.57 6.87
N PRO A 26 -20.42 -5.79 5.73
CA PRO A 26 -20.04 -6.82 4.78
C PRO A 26 -18.60 -6.58 4.29
N PRO A 27 -17.74 -7.61 4.22
CA PRO A 27 -16.31 -7.43 4.02
C PRO A 27 -15.94 -7.25 2.53
N GLU A 28 -16.73 -6.53 1.74
CA GLU A 28 -16.31 -6.17 0.36
C GLU A 28 -15.36 -4.97 0.40
N ILE A 29 -14.21 -5.10 -0.26
CA ILE A 29 -13.28 -3.99 -0.46
C ILE A 29 -12.96 -3.83 -1.94
N CYS A 30 -13.13 -2.62 -2.45
CA CYS A 30 -12.84 -2.30 -3.83
C CYS A 30 -11.41 -1.79 -4.00
N MET A 31 -10.68 -2.36 -4.96
CA MET A 31 -9.34 -1.95 -5.38
C MET A 31 -9.43 -1.05 -6.59
N ILE A 32 -8.89 0.16 -6.49
CA ILE A 32 -8.85 1.16 -7.56
C ILE A 32 -7.39 1.51 -7.84
N GLU A 33 -6.88 1.09 -9.00
CA GLU A 33 -5.54 1.49 -9.42
C GLU A 33 -5.52 2.97 -9.79
N ASN A 34 -4.46 3.68 -9.40
CA ASN A 34 -4.27 5.06 -9.82
C ASN A 34 -4.13 5.17 -11.35
N ALA A 35 -4.96 6.00 -11.99
CA ALA A 35 -5.00 6.12 -13.44
C ALA A 35 -3.75 6.76 -14.07
N THR A 36 -2.95 7.49 -13.29
CA THR A 36 -1.80 8.25 -13.81
C THR A 36 -0.51 7.46 -13.87
N LYS A 37 -0.41 6.35 -13.12
CA LYS A 37 0.79 5.53 -13.03
C LYS A 37 0.41 4.06 -13.02
N LYS A 38 0.79 3.36 -14.09
CA LYS A 38 0.59 1.92 -14.21
C LYS A 38 1.36 1.19 -13.11
N VAL A 39 0.64 0.38 -12.35
CA VAL A 39 1.21 -0.47 -11.31
C VAL A 39 1.62 -1.81 -11.94
N ARG A 40 2.71 -2.41 -11.45
CA ARG A 40 3.13 -3.74 -11.91
C ARG A 40 2.12 -4.78 -11.43
N GLN A 41 1.80 -5.74 -12.29
CA GLN A 41 0.84 -6.79 -11.97
C GLN A 41 1.17 -7.55 -10.67
N GLY A 42 2.46 -7.88 -10.45
CA GLY A 42 2.88 -8.55 -9.20
C GLY A 42 2.50 -7.77 -7.93
N PHE A 43 2.59 -6.43 -7.95
CA PHE A 43 2.11 -5.63 -6.81
C PHE A 43 0.60 -5.76 -6.64
N THR A 44 -0.16 -5.61 -7.73
CA THR A 44 -1.63 -5.69 -7.71
C THR A 44 -2.09 -7.05 -7.19
N ASP A 45 -1.42 -8.13 -7.59
CA ASP A 45 -1.76 -9.49 -7.17
C ASP A 45 -1.38 -9.74 -5.72
N THR A 46 -0.19 -9.33 -5.26
CA THR A 46 0.19 -9.43 -3.84
C THR A 46 -0.70 -8.60 -2.94
N TYR A 47 -1.04 -7.36 -3.35
CA TYR A 47 -1.91 -6.50 -2.56
C TYR A 47 -3.33 -7.09 -2.45
N ARG A 48 -3.87 -7.64 -3.55
CA ARG A 48 -5.14 -8.39 -3.53
C ARG A 48 -5.09 -9.57 -2.58
N ALA A 49 -4.04 -10.39 -2.67
CA ALA A 49 -3.87 -11.57 -1.81
C ALA A 49 -3.79 -11.16 -0.33
N ALA A 50 -3.04 -10.12 0.00
CA ALA A 50 -2.92 -9.61 1.37
C ALA A 50 -4.26 -9.12 1.93
N LEU A 51 -5.11 -8.48 1.13
CA LEU A 51 -6.47 -8.11 1.53
C LEU A 51 -7.38 -9.35 1.71
N GLN A 52 -7.27 -10.34 0.83
CA GLN A 52 -8.04 -11.59 0.97
C GLN A 52 -7.64 -12.36 2.23
N GLU A 53 -6.35 -12.42 2.56
CA GLU A 53 -5.82 -13.00 3.80
C GLU A 53 -6.32 -12.28 5.06
N LYS A 54 -6.68 -10.99 4.94
CA LYS A 54 -7.36 -10.26 6.02
C LYS A 54 -8.83 -10.64 6.18
N GLY A 55 -9.42 -11.35 5.21
CA GLY A 55 -10.83 -11.74 5.21
C GLY A 55 -11.73 -10.88 4.33
N PHE A 56 -11.17 -10.00 3.49
CA PHE A 56 -11.96 -9.22 2.56
C PHE A 56 -12.33 -10.01 1.30
N THR A 57 -13.56 -9.80 0.82
CA THR A 57 -13.94 -10.07 -0.57
C THR A 57 -13.45 -8.91 -1.43
N VAL A 58 -12.48 -9.17 -2.31
CA VAL A 58 -11.81 -8.10 -3.06
C VAL A 58 -12.40 -7.97 -4.47
N LYS A 59 -12.78 -6.74 -4.84
CA LYS A 59 -13.30 -6.39 -6.17
C LYS A 59 -12.39 -5.37 -6.84
N GLN A 60 -11.92 -5.65 -8.06
CA GLN A 60 -11.17 -4.66 -8.83
C GLN A 60 -12.15 -3.72 -9.57
N LEU A 61 -11.99 -2.41 -9.39
CA LEU A 61 -12.67 -1.40 -10.19
C LEU A 61 -11.73 -0.84 -11.27
N PRO A 62 -12.28 -0.26 -12.37
CA PRO A 62 -11.47 0.42 -13.38
C PRO A 62 -10.59 1.53 -12.77
N PRO A 63 -9.42 1.80 -13.37
CA PRO A 63 -8.63 2.97 -13.00
C PRO A 63 -9.47 4.25 -13.09
N ALA A 64 -9.22 5.21 -12.18
CA ALA A 64 -9.99 6.45 -12.04
C ALA A 64 -11.43 6.32 -11.52
N SER A 65 -11.90 5.13 -11.12
CA SER A 65 -13.20 5.00 -10.44
C SER A 65 -13.26 5.86 -9.17
N ASN A 66 -14.46 6.31 -8.80
CA ASN A 66 -14.63 7.14 -7.62
C ASN A 66 -14.59 6.24 -6.36
N PRO A 67 -13.80 6.59 -5.32
CA PRO A 67 -13.80 5.85 -4.06
C PRO A 67 -15.18 5.69 -3.40
N SER A 68 -16.16 6.54 -3.72
CA SER A 68 -17.54 6.41 -3.24
C SER A 68 -18.38 5.40 -4.01
N ASP A 69 -17.88 4.82 -5.11
CA ASP A 69 -18.60 3.78 -5.89
C ASP A 69 -18.71 2.44 -5.12
N CYS A 70 -18.06 2.35 -3.97
CA CYS A 70 -18.01 1.17 -3.11
C CYS A 70 -17.90 1.62 -1.66
N HIS A 71 -18.63 0.97 -0.75
CA HIS A 71 -18.68 1.35 0.67
C HIS A 71 -17.27 1.42 1.27
N LEU A 72 -16.46 0.38 1.06
CA LEU A 72 -15.06 0.36 1.43
C LEU A 72 -14.21 0.24 0.16
N SER A 73 -13.32 1.19 -0.06
CA SER A 73 -12.47 1.21 -1.25
C SER A 73 -11.04 1.62 -0.93
N THR A 74 -10.12 1.24 -1.82
CA THR A 74 -8.72 1.61 -1.71
C THR A 74 -8.21 2.13 -3.04
N GLN A 75 -7.47 3.24 -2.99
CA GLN A 75 -6.70 3.72 -4.11
C GLN A 75 -5.22 3.46 -3.86
N TYR A 76 -4.53 2.91 -4.85
CA TYR A 76 -3.12 2.58 -4.71
C TYR A 76 -2.28 2.96 -5.93
N ILE A 77 -1.02 3.27 -5.64
CA ILE A 77 0.04 3.53 -6.60
C ILE A 77 1.33 2.90 -6.08
N ALA A 78 2.13 2.35 -6.98
CA ALA A 78 3.46 1.88 -6.68
C ALA A 78 4.42 2.23 -7.83
N GLN A 79 5.68 2.55 -7.49
CA GLN A 79 6.70 2.93 -8.45
C GLN A 79 8.00 2.15 -8.22
N TRP A 80 8.64 1.77 -9.31
CA TRP A 80 9.90 1.04 -9.31
C TRP A 80 11.00 1.90 -9.88
N LYS A 81 12.21 1.71 -9.37
CA LYS A 81 13.44 2.24 -9.95
C LYS A 81 14.36 1.09 -10.32
N TRP A 82 15.19 1.35 -11.31
CA TRP A 82 16.30 0.49 -11.72
C TRP A 82 17.56 1.34 -11.57
N ASN A 83 18.35 1.06 -10.54
CA ASN A 83 19.65 1.70 -10.35
C ASN A 83 20.52 0.70 -9.58
N LEU A 84 21.03 -0.30 -10.32
CA LEU A 84 21.67 -1.58 -9.93
C LEU A 84 20.73 -2.80 -9.97
N THR A 85 19.64 -2.81 -9.20
CA THR A 85 18.56 -3.81 -9.33
C THR A 85 17.21 -3.12 -9.48
N ILE A 86 16.18 -3.87 -9.83
CA ILE A 86 14.79 -3.40 -9.76
C ILE A 86 14.36 -3.44 -8.29
N TYR A 87 13.94 -2.29 -7.76
CA TYR A 87 13.39 -2.20 -6.40
C TYR A 87 12.13 -1.33 -6.37
N MET A 88 11.28 -1.58 -5.38
CA MET A 88 10.12 -0.77 -5.08
C MET A 88 10.57 0.52 -4.39
N SER A 89 10.32 1.65 -5.03
CA SER A 89 10.83 2.97 -4.59
C SER A 89 9.79 3.84 -3.91
N TYR A 90 8.51 3.61 -4.20
CA TYR A 90 7.41 4.37 -3.65
C TYR A 90 6.14 3.53 -3.67
N VAL A 91 5.37 3.56 -2.59
CA VAL A 91 4.01 3.01 -2.50
C VAL A 91 3.15 3.98 -1.72
N GLU A 92 1.96 4.27 -2.23
CA GLU A 92 0.93 4.94 -1.47
C GLU A 92 -0.37 4.17 -1.62
N ILE A 93 -0.99 3.86 -0.50
CA ILE A 93 -2.30 3.21 -0.39
C ILE A 93 -3.17 4.13 0.45
N LYS A 94 -4.36 4.46 -0.05
CA LYS A 94 -5.37 5.25 0.66
C LYS A 94 -6.62 4.40 0.79
N VAL A 95 -7.22 4.39 1.97
CA VAL A 95 -8.44 3.64 2.26
C VAL A 95 -9.57 4.63 2.50
N TYR A 96 -10.71 4.35 1.91
CA TYR A 96 -11.89 5.19 1.96
C TYR A 96 -13.09 4.37 2.44
N GLU A 97 -13.92 5.01 3.25
CA GLU A 97 -15.25 4.54 3.62
C GLU A 97 -16.25 5.61 3.19
N ASP A 98 -17.19 5.22 2.31
CA ASP A 98 -18.17 6.11 1.69
C ASP A 98 -17.53 7.37 1.07
N GLY A 99 -16.38 7.19 0.42
CA GLY A 99 -15.61 8.28 -0.19
C GLY A 99 -14.79 9.14 0.78
N ARG A 100 -14.91 8.95 2.09
CA ARG A 100 -14.09 9.63 3.10
C ARG A 100 -12.83 8.83 3.39
N MET A 101 -11.66 9.46 3.36
CA MET A 101 -10.41 8.78 3.71
C MET A 101 -10.39 8.41 5.21
N ILE A 102 -10.12 7.14 5.51
CA ILE A 102 -10.09 6.58 6.87
C ILE A 102 -8.78 5.88 7.23
N GLY A 103 -7.87 5.72 6.27
CA GLY A 103 -6.53 5.20 6.52
C GLY A 103 -5.60 5.44 5.34
N LYS A 104 -4.31 5.35 5.61
CA LYS A 104 -3.26 5.60 4.63
C LYS A 104 -2.01 4.80 4.96
N ALA A 105 -1.36 4.24 3.96
CA ALA A 105 0.00 3.72 4.09
C ALA A 105 0.90 4.35 3.03
N LEU A 106 2.04 4.87 3.44
CA LEU A 106 3.05 5.48 2.59
C LEU A 106 4.40 4.82 2.85
N TYR A 107 5.05 4.41 1.77
CA TYR A 107 6.43 3.95 1.77
C TYR A 107 7.20 4.74 0.72
N ASP A 108 8.32 5.35 1.13
CA ASP A 108 9.18 6.13 0.26
C ASP A 108 10.65 5.77 0.49
N ALA A 109 11.24 5.13 -0.52
CA ALA A 109 12.65 4.77 -0.57
C ALA A 109 13.37 5.50 -1.72
N ARG A 110 12.83 6.63 -2.22
CA ARG A 110 13.39 7.32 -3.39
C ARG A 110 14.77 7.93 -3.13
N ILE A 111 15.07 8.25 -1.87
CA ILE A 111 16.32 8.87 -1.42
C ILE A 111 17.24 7.83 -0.77
N ALA A 112 16.78 6.60 -0.53
CA ALA A 112 17.49 5.56 0.21
C ALA A 112 18.79 5.06 -0.44
N GLY A 113 19.76 4.67 0.41
CA GLY A 113 21.07 4.15 0.04
C GLY A 113 21.06 2.70 -0.47
N LEU A 114 22.07 1.90 -0.11
CA LEU A 114 22.17 0.47 -0.47
C LEU A 114 21.29 -0.45 0.41
N ASP A 115 20.57 0.11 1.37
CA ASP A 115 19.64 -0.51 2.32
C ASP A 115 18.21 -0.67 1.77
N LYS A 116 17.97 -0.23 0.52
CA LYS A 116 16.67 -0.27 -0.18
C LYS A 116 16.23 -1.64 -0.71
N TYR A 117 17.04 -2.68 -0.51
CA TYR A 117 16.77 -4.02 -1.05
C TYR A 117 15.87 -4.79 -0.09
N ILE A 118 14.57 -4.53 -0.20
CA ILE A 118 13.54 -5.25 0.53
C ILE A 118 12.74 -6.08 -0.47
N ASN A 119 12.36 -7.30 -0.09
CA ASN A 119 11.40 -8.07 -0.86
C ASN A 119 10.09 -7.26 -0.94
N ALA A 120 9.70 -6.89 -2.16
CA ALA A 120 8.53 -6.05 -2.38
C ALA A 120 7.25 -6.71 -1.86
N GLU A 121 7.13 -8.04 -1.99
CA GLU A 121 5.93 -8.75 -1.56
C GLU A 121 5.78 -8.75 -0.03
N ASP A 122 6.86 -9.09 0.68
CA ASP A 122 6.90 -9.05 2.14
C ASP A 122 6.59 -7.65 2.65
N LYS A 123 7.12 -6.61 1.97
CA LYS A 123 6.85 -5.22 2.33
C LYS A 123 5.41 -4.81 2.11
N ILE A 124 4.79 -5.23 1.00
CA ILE A 124 3.36 -4.98 0.75
C ILE A 124 2.51 -5.62 1.84
N ARG A 125 2.82 -6.87 2.23
CA ARG A 125 2.10 -7.59 3.28
C ARG A 125 2.24 -6.94 4.65
N GLU A 126 3.45 -6.51 5.01
CA GLU A 126 3.71 -5.72 6.22
C GLU A 126 2.85 -4.45 6.25
N MET A 127 2.86 -3.67 5.16
CA MET A 127 2.06 -2.44 5.07
C MET A 127 0.55 -2.72 5.19
N VAL A 128 0.05 -3.78 4.56
CA VAL A 128 -1.36 -4.19 4.69
C VAL A 128 -1.69 -4.63 6.11
N ASN A 129 -0.77 -5.33 6.79
CA ASN A 129 -0.96 -5.76 8.17
C ASN A 129 -1.06 -4.59 9.14
N GLU A 130 -0.20 -3.59 8.98
CA GLU A 130 -0.21 -2.37 9.79
C GLU A 130 -1.41 -1.46 9.44
N LEU A 131 -1.81 -1.40 8.16
CA LEU A 131 -2.96 -0.60 7.71
C LEU A 131 -4.29 -1.21 8.15
N PHE A 132 -4.39 -2.54 8.18
CA PHE A 132 -5.57 -3.29 8.60
C PHE A 132 -5.24 -4.18 9.82
N PRO A 133 -5.07 -3.58 11.01
CA PRO A 133 -4.70 -4.32 12.22
C PRO A 133 -5.84 -5.20 12.75
N GLN A 134 -7.09 -4.89 12.37
CA GLN A 134 -8.28 -5.67 12.72
C GLN A 134 -8.75 -6.43 11.47
N THR A 135 -9.01 -7.73 11.61
CA THR A 135 -9.61 -8.54 10.55
C THR A 135 -11.14 -8.44 10.63
N PRO A 136 -11.87 -8.22 9.50
CA PRO A 136 -13.31 -8.40 9.47
C PRO A 136 -13.67 -9.78 10.04
N LYS A 137 -14.64 -9.84 10.95
CA LYS A 137 -15.11 -11.12 11.47
C LYS A 137 -15.92 -11.80 10.38
N THR A 138 -15.39 -12.87 9.79
CA THR A 138 -16.19 -13.82 9.03
C THR A 138 -17.16 -14.49 10.01
N THR A 139 -18.43 -14.09 10.01
CA THR A 139 -19.48 -14.87 10.67
C THR A 139 -19.51 -16.24 9.97
N GLN A 140 -19.07 -17.26 10.70
CA GLN A 140 -19.22 -18.67 10.32
C GLN A 140 -20.69 -19.10 10.46
#